data_AF-A0A7J3TC79-F1
#
_entry.id   AF-A0A7J3TC79-F1
#
_cell.length_a   1.000
_cell.length_b   1.000
_cell.length_c   1.000
_cell.angle_alpha   90.00
_cell.angle_beta   90.00
_cell.angle_gamma   90.00
#
_symmetry.space_group_name_H-M   'P 1'
#
loop_
_entity.id
_entity.type
_entity.pdbx_description
1 polymer ?
#
loop_
_entity_poly.entity_id
_entity_poly.type
_entity_poly.pdbx_seq_one_letter_code
_entity_poly.pdbx_strand_id
1 'polypeptide(L)'
;MSESVTILYNEGTVTVPKYSRIKIYHQSLGSIRGFIIGVDKDKLYLLIPYYPNRFYEGIIEGKEESFNKSDLKGFAFYPEVTVLETRNSQTDKGGPENDNE
;
A
#
# COMPACT_ATOMS: atom_id res chain seq x y z
N MET A 1 8.29 16.46 -10.99
CA MET A 1 8.61 15.24 -10.23
C MET A 1 7.30 14.60 -9.82
N SER A 2 7.14 13.29 -10.00
CA SER A 2 5.95 12.60 -9.53
C SER A 2 6.02 12.46 -8.00
N GLU A 3 5.03 12.99 -7.29
CA GLU A 3 4.92 12.77 -5.84
C GLU A 3 4.80 11.26 -5.58
N SER A 4 5.51 10.75 -4.57
CA SER A 4 5.44 9.37 -4.13
C SER A 4 4.87 9.27 -2.71
N VAL A 5 4.29 8.12 -2.40
CA VAL A 5 3.68 7.81 -1.11
C VAL A 5 4.28 6.50 -0.62
N THR A 6 4.79 6.51 0.62
CA THR A 6 5.38 5.32 1.27
C THR A 6 4.44 4.76 2.32
N ILE A 7 3.85 3.60 2.04
CA ILE A 7 2.94 2.91 2.94
C ILE A 7 3.74 1.89 3.75
N LEU A 8 3.76 2.06 5.07
CA LEU A 8 4.27 1.07 6.01
C LEU A 8 3.19 0.02 6.30
N TYR A 9 3.58 -1.25 6.27
CA TYR A 9 2.77 -2.40 6.65
C TYR A 9 3.63 -3.39 7.46
N ASN A 10 3.01 -4.43 8.03
CA ASN A 10 3.66 -5.31 9.01
C ASN A 10 5.01 -5.89 8.53
N GLU A 11 5.11 -6.21 7.24
CA GLU A 11 6.26 -6.90 6.68
C GLU A 11 7.26 -5.95 5.98
N GLY A 12 6.98 -4.64 5.94
CA GLY A 12 7.87 -3.69 5.28
C GLY A 12 7.22 -2.38 4.85
N THR A 13 7.87 -1.72 3.90
CA THR A 13 7.36 -0.48 3.29
C THR A 13 7.22 -0.66 1.80
N VAL A 14 6.18 -0.05 1.24
CA VAL A 14 5.99 0.08 -0.20
C VAL A 14 5.94 1.55 -0.58
N THR A 15 6.80 1.95 -1.52
CA THR A 15 6.74 3.29 -2.13
C THR A 15 6.14 3.22 -3.52
N VAL A 16 5.07 3.98 -3.74
CA VAL A 16 4.35 4.05 -5.02
C VAL A 16 4.10 5.50 -5.43
N PRO A 17 3.93 5.80 -6.73
CA PRO A 17 3.47 7.11 -7.17
C PRO A 17 2.14 7.50 -6.52
N LYS A 18 1.96 8.78 -6.20
CA LYS A 18 0.66 9.33 -5.86
C LYS A 18 -0.33 9.07 -7.00
N TYR A 19 -1.57 8.85 -6.63
CA TYR A 19 -2.67 8.37 -7.46
C TYR A 19 -2.48 6.96 -8.05
N SER A 20 -1.55 6.16 -7.52
CA SER A 20 -1.55 4.73 -7.83
C SER A 20 -2.88 4.11 -7.39
N ARG A 21 -3.46 3.29 -8.27
CA ARG A 21 -4.70 2.58 -8.00
C ARG A 21 -4.42 1.45 -7.01
N ILE A 22 -5.23 1.42 -5.97
CA ILE A 22 -5.13 0.45 -4.88
C ILE A 22 -6.49 -0.17 -4.62
N LYS A 23 -6.47 -1.43 -4.24
CA LYS A 23 -7.58 -2.13 -3.61
C LYS A 23 -7.17 -2.47 -2.19
N ILE A 24 -7.88 -1.91 -1.22
CA ILE A 24 -7.69 -2.21 0.20
C ILE A 24 -8.73 -3.25 0.65
N TYR A 25 -8.33 -4.09 1.60
CA TYR A 25 -9.19 -5.09 2.23
C TYR A 25 -9.49 -4.62 3.65
N HIS A 26 -10.66 -4.03 3.86
CA HIS A 26 -11.11 -3.53 5.16
C HIS A 26 -11.75 -4.66 5.97
N GLN A 27 -11.56 -4.64 7.29
CA GLN A 27 -12.12 -5.65 8.20
C GLN A 27 -13.65 -5.76 8.12
N SER A 28 -14.36 -4.64 8.22
CA SER A 28 -15.84 -4.58 8.19
C SER A 28 -16.47 -4.21 6.84
N LEU A 29 -15.81 -3.37 6.03
CA LEU A 29 -16.41 -2.81 4.79
C LEU A 29 -16.14 -3.65 3.53
N GLY A 30 -15.41 -4.76 3.67
CA GLY A 30 -15.00 -5.59 2.54
C GLY A 30 -13.88 -4.93 1.72
N SER A 31 -13.92 -5.09 0.39
CA SER A 31 -12.87 -4.54 -0.47
C SER A 31 -13.25 -3.18 -1.04
N ILE A 32 -12.35 -2.20 -0.93
CA ILE A 32 -12.54 -0.84 -1.41
C ILE A 32 -11.47 -0.54 -2.45
N ARG A 33 -11.86 0.10 -3.55
CA ARG A 33 -10.94 0.53 -4.61
C ARG A 33 -10.80 2.05 -4.57
N GLY A 34 -9.61 2.55 -4.79
CA GLY A 34 -9.35 3.99 -4.81
C GLY A 34 -7.97 4.34 -5.38
N PHE A 35 -7.67 5.63 -5.36
CA PHE A 35 -6.37 6.17 -5.73
C PHE A 35 -5.66 6.70 -4.50
N ILE A 36 -4.38 6.38 -4.32
CA ILE A 36 -3.63 6.80 -3.13
C ILE A 36 -3.33 8.28 -3.21
N ILE A 37 -3.82 9.06 -2.25
CA ILE A 37 -3.56 10.52 -2.21
C ILE A 37 -2.61 10.91 -1.09
N GLY A 38 -2.45 10.06 -0.07
CA GLY A 38 -1.51 10.27 1.02
C GLY A 38 -1.55 9.18 2.07
N VAL A 39 -0.61 9.25 3.00
CA VAL A 39 -0.51 8.34 4.15
C VAL A 39 0.12 9.11 5.31
N ASP A 40 -0.39 8.91 6.51
CA ASP A 40 0.27 9.35 7.75
C ASP A 40 0.64 8.14 8.61
N LYS A 41 0.88 8.33 9.91
CA LYS A 41 1.23 7.23 10.81
C LYS A 41 0.11 6.16 10.86
N ASP A 42 -1.13 6.58 11.02
CA ASP A 42 -2.25 5.71 11.40
C ASP A 42 -3.29 5.56 10.29
N LYS A 43 -3.27 6.44 9.29
CA LYS A 43 -4.28 6.53 8.24
C LYS A 43 -3.70 6.40 6.83
N LEU A 44 -4.51 5.80 5.98
CA LEU A 44 -4.35 5.80 4.53
C LEU A 44 -5.45 6.67 3.92
N TYR A 45 -5.05 7.63 3.09
CA TYR A 45 -5.98 8.55 2.42
C TYR A 45 -6.15 8.11 0.98
N LEU A 46 -7.39 7.88 0.57
CA LEU A 46 -7.76 7.45 -0.76
C LEU A 46 -8.76 8.40 -1.39
N LEU A 47 -8.65 8.60 -2.70
CA LEU A 47 -9.73 9.12 -3.52
C LEU A 47 -10.58 7.93 -3.99
N ILE A 48 -11.81 7.83 -3.49
CA ILE A 48 -12.77 6.79 -3.85
C ILE A 48 -13.55 7.25 -5.08
N PRO A 49 -13.48 6.53 -6.21
CA PRO A 49 -14.11 6.94 -7.45
C PRO A 49 -15.63 6.98 -7.32
N TYR A 50 -16.27 8.00 -7.91
CA TYR A 50 -17.74 8.08 -7.93
C TYR A 50 -18.39 6.92 -8.68
N TYR A 51 -17.70 6.39 -9.69
CA TYR A 51 -18.16 5.27 -10.50
C TYR A 51 -17.05 4.22 -10.65
N PRO A 52 -17.37 2.91 -10.62
CA PRO A 52 -16.36 1.86 -10.73
C PRO A 52 -15.53 1.93 -12.02
N ASN A 53 -16.11 2.34 -13.16
CA ASN A 53 -15.40 2.42 -14.44
C ASN A 53 -14.24 3.43 -14.41
N ARG A 54 -14.40 4.56 -13.69
CA ARG A 54 -13.35 5.58 -13.54
C ARG A 54 -12.06 5.00 -12.97
N PHE A 55 -12.17 4.07 -12.02
CA PHE A 55 -11.01 3.34 -11.48
C PHE A 55 -10.26 2.56 -12.56
N TYR A 56 -10.98 1.79 -13.38
CA TYR A 56 -10.38 0.95 -14.41
C TYR A 56 -9.79 1.78 -15.55
N GLU A 57 -10.44 2.87 -15.92
CA GLU A 57 -9.97 3.85 -16.90
C GLU A 57 -8.80 4.72 -16.37
N GLY A 58 -8.51 4.69 -15.07
CA GLY A 58 -7.45 5.50 -14.46
C GLY A 58 -7.80 6.98 -14.32
N ILE A 59 -9.08 7.33 -14.36
CA ILE A 59 -9.57 8.70 -14.21
C ILE A 59 -9.64 9.06 -12.73
N ILE A 60 -8.83 10.04 -12.33
CA ILE A 60 -8.68 10.52 -10.96
C ILE A 60 -9.82 11.50 -10.65
N GLU A 61 -10.99 10.95 -10.30
CA GLU A 61 -12.19 11.72 -9.95
C GLU A 61 -12.98 10.94 -8.90
N GLY A 62 -13.28 11.57 -7.76
CA GLY A 62 -13.93 10.87 -6.67
C GLY A 62 -14.07 11.69 -5.39
N LYS A 63 -14.45 11.00 -4.33
CA LYS A 63 -14.56 11.53 -2.97
C LYS A 63 -13.34 11.13 -2.16
N GLU A 64 -12.74 12.08 -1.45
CA GLU A 64 -11.67 11.78 -0.50
C GLU A 64 -12.23 11.07 0.73
N GLU A 65 -11.57 9.98 1.11
CA GLU A 65 -11.88 9.18 2.30
C GLU A 65 -10.57 8.79 3.00
N SER A 66 -10.66 8.57 4.31
CA SER A 66 -9.53 8.11 5.12
C SER A 66 -9.86 6.80 5.82
N PHE A 67 -8.89 5.89 5.87
CA PHE A 67 -9.03 4.57 6.49
C PHE A 67 -7.96 4.38 7.55
N ASN A 68 -8.34 3.92 8.75
CA ASN A 68 -7.37 3.54 9.77
C ASN A 68 -6.64 2.28 9.33
N LYS A 69 -5.31 2.29 9.39
CA LYS A 69 -4.47 1.14 9.01
C LYS A 69 -4.71 -0.08 9.90
N SER A 70 -5.10 0.13 11.16
CA SER A 70 -5.50 -0.94 12.08
C SER A 70 -6.68 -1.76 11.57
N ASP A 71 -7.52 -1.15 10.73
CA ASP A 71 -8.77 -1.74 10.23
C ASP A 71 -8.56 -2.38 8.85
N LEU A 72 -7.33 -2.34 8.32
CA LEU A 72 -6.94 -2.93 7.04
C LEU A 72 -6.31 -4.31 7.26
N LYS A 73 -6.77 -5.29 6.50
CA LYS A 73 -6.20 -6.65 6.43
C LYS A 73 -5.08 -6.77 5.40
N GLY A 74 -4.99 -5.81 4.47
CA GLY A 74 -3.99 -5.80 3.41
C GLY A 74 -4.43 -4.92 2.23
N PHE A 75 -3.60 -4.90 1.18
CA PHE A 75 -3.87 -4.15 -0.04
C PHE A 75 -3.23 -4.81 -1.27
N ALA A 76 -3.66 -4.41 -2.46
CA ALA A 76 -3.08 -4.78 -3.74
C ALA A 76 -3.15 -3.58 -4.71
N PHE A 77 -2.20 -3.47 -5.65
CA PHE A 77 -2.15 -2.38 -6.64
C PHE A 77 -2.66 -2.81 -8.02
N TYR A 78 -3.14 -1.85 -8.83
CA TYR A 78 -3.70 -2.10 -10.18
C TYR A 78 -3.20 -1.10 -11.25
N PRO A 79 -2.68 -1.53 -12.42
CA PRO A 79 -2.04 -2.83 -12.64
C PRO A 79 -0.95 -3.05 -11.59
N GLU A 80 -0.34 -4.23 -11.57
CA GLU A 80 0.88 -4.46 -10.81
C GLU A 80 1.89 -3.36 -11.17
N VAL A 81 2.05 -2.38 -10.29
CA VAL A 81 3.05 -1.32 -10.44
C VAL A 81 4.38 -1.93 -10.04
N THR A 82 5.48 -1.46 -10.65
CA THR A 82 6.82 -1.80 -10.17
C THR A 82 6.96 -1.26 -8.76
N VAL A 83 6.79 -2.15 -7.78
CA VAL A 83 6.81 -1.81 -6.37
C VAL A 83 8.27 -1.77 -5.93
N LEU A 84 8.74 -0.64 -5.38
CA LEU A 84 9.92 -0.66 -4.52
C LEU A 84 9.47 -1.19 -3.17
N GLU A 85 9.42 -2.52 -3.03
CA GLU A 85 9.19 -3.19 -1.76
C GLU A 85 10.51 -3.33 -1.01
N THR A 86 10.55 -2.79 0.20
CA THR A 86 11.58 -3.14 1.17
C THR A 86 10.91 -4.04 2.20
N ARG A 87 11.27 -5.32 2.23
CA ARG A 87 10.85 -6.24 3.29
C ARG A 87 11.72 -6.04 4.51
N ASN A 88 11.13 -6.09 5.71
CA ASN A 88 11.90 -6.15 6.94
C ASN A 88 12.62 -7.51 6.97
N SER A 89 13.92 -7.54 6.68
CA SER A 89 14.72 -8.75 6.89
C SER A 89 14.66 -9.13 8.37
N GLN A 90 13.95 -10.21 8.71
CA GLN A 90 14.27 -10.93 9.94
C GLN A 90 15.73 -11.35 9.81
N THR A 91 16.58 -10.76 10.64
CA THR A 91 17.95 -11.19 10.79
C THR A 91 17.89 -12.55 11.48
N ASP A 92 17.87 -13.64 10.71
CA ASP A 92 18.19 -14.95 11.25
C ASP A 92 19.71 -14.96 11.47
N LYS A 93 20.13 -14.55 12.68
CA LYS A 93 21.46 -14.84 13.19
C LYS A 93 21.51 -16.33 13.52
N GLY A 94 21.70 -17.16 12.49
CA GLY A 94 22.11 -18.56 12.62
C GLY A 94 23.55 -18.70 12.11
N GLY A 95 24.48 -19.05 13.00
CA GLY A 95 25.88 -19.35 12.66
C GLY A 95 26.02 -20.53 11.68
N PRO A 96 27.26 -20.79 11.22
CA PRO A 96 28.12 -21.59 12.09
C PRO A 96 29.48 -20.92 12.36
N GLU A 97 29.90 -20.99 13.62
CA GLU A 97 31.32 -21.10 13.94
C GLU A 97 31.83 -22.36 13.26
N ASN A 98 32.72 -22.19 12.29
CA ASN A 98 33.60 -23.28 11.86
C ASN A 98 35.02 -22.76 12.03
N ASP A 99 35.57 -23.11 13.17
CA ASP A 99 37.00 -23.26 13.40
C ASP A 99 37.63 -24.03 12.24
N ASN A 100 38.74 -23.54 11.70
CA ASN A 100 39.72 -24.37 11.00
C ASN A 100 41.10 -23.74 11.22
N GLU A 101 41.80 -24.40 12.16
CA GLU A 101 43.25 -24.71 12.27
C GLU A 101 44.27 -23.82 11.53
#